data_AF-A0A1E7EIG9-F1
#
_entry.id   AF-A0A1E7EIG9-F1
#
_cell.length_a   1.000
_cell.length_b   1.000
_cell.length_c   1.000
_cell.angle_alpha   90.00
_cell.angle_beta   90.00
_cell.angle_gamma   90.00
#
_symmetry.space_group_name_H-M   'P 1'
#
loop_
_entity.id
_entity.type
_entity.pdbx_description
1 polymer ?
#
loop_
_entity_poly.entity_id
_entity_poly.type
_entity_poly.pdbx_seq_one_letter_code
_entity_poly.pdbx_strand_id
1 'polypeptide(L)'
;MSDTVDFSDADAFTAYCVANPLDASGAVCAVKTTVEGVIEGLDTFFLLFAGALVFMMQAGFAMLCAGSVRQKNVKNIMLKNLLDACGGALGFYTLGYGFSYGASNNAFIGTSDFAIT
;
A
#
# COMPACT_ATOMS: atom_id res chain seq x y z
N MET A 1 -4.80 36.79 16.85
CA MET A 1 -5.21 36.95 15.45
C MET A 1 -4.40 35.94 14.67
N SER A 2 -5.09 35.01 14.00
CA SER A 2 -4.57 33.78 13.37
C SER A 2 -4.61 32.53 14.25
N ASP A 3 -5.80 32.19 14.75
CA ASP A 3 -6.19 30.78 14.90
C ASP A 3 -6.88 30.38 13.59
N THR A 4 -6.09 30.13 12.54
CA THR A 4 -6.61 29.39 11.39
C THR A 4 -6.74 27.96 11.84
N VAL A 5 -7.97 27.48 12.00
CA VAL A 5 -8.26 26.05 12.18
C VAL A 5 -7.60 25.32 11.01
N ASP A 6 -6.49 24.63 11.26
CA ASP A 6 -5.85 23.79 10.26
C ASP A 6 -6.75 22.58 10.06
N PHE A 7 -7.51 22.61 8.97
CA PHE A 7 -8.40 21.52 8.55
C PHE A 7 -7.63 20.25 8.10
N SER A 8 -6.33 20.18 8.38
CA SER A 8 -5.46 19.04 8.11
C SER A 8 -5.63 17.91 9.14
N ASP A 9 -6.10 18.23 10.35
CA ASP A 9 -6.30 17.25 11.42
C ASP A 9 -7.76 16.74 11.43
N ALA A 10 -7.92 15.43 11.27
CA ALA A 10 -9.24 14.78 11.19
C ALA A 10 -10.06 14.98 12.49
N ASP A 11 -9.41 15.07 13.64
CA ASP A 11 -10.02 15.30 14.95
C ASP A 11 -10.46 16.77 15.14
N ALA A 12 -9.63 17.74 14.74
CA ALA A 12 -9.95 19.15 14.80
C ALA A 12 -11.13 19.53 13.89
N PHE A 13 -11.21 18.90 12.71
CA PHE A 13 -12.31 19.10 11.79
C PHE A 13 -13.63 18.48 12.26
N THR A 14 -13.58 17.26 12.79
CA THR A 14 -14.77 16.60 13.37
C THR A 14 -15.32 17.43 14.54
N ALA A 15 -14.44 18.01 15.36
CA ALA A 15 -14.82 18.94 16.43
C ALA A 15 -15.45 20.23 15.89
N TYR A 16 -14.94 20.79 14.78
CA TYR A 16 -15.52 21.98 14.12
C TYR A 16 -16.93 21.72 13.58
N CYS A 17 -17.16 20.55 12.99
CA CYS A 17 -18.47 20.15 12.44
C CYS A 17 -19.53 19.92 13.52
N VAL A 18 -19.13 19.51 14.74
CA VAL A 18 -20.03 19.40 15.90
C VAL A 18 -20.27 20.76 16.57
N ALA A 19 -19.29 21.67 16.54
CA ALA A 19 -19.35 22.97 17.23
C ALA A 19 -20.13 24.07 16.49
N ASN A 20 -20.26 24.00 15.16
CA ASN A 20 -20.94 25.02 14.34
C ASN A 20 -22.21 24.49 13.64
N PRO A 21 -23.37 24.46 14.33
CA PRO A 21 -24.64 24.01 13.76
C PRO A 21 -25.31 25.02 12.80
N LEU A 22 -24.71 26.21 12.60
CA LEU A 22 -25.22 27.27 11.71
C LEU A 22 -24.76 27.11 10.25
N ASP A 23 -23.83 26.18 9.96
CA ASP A 23 -23.60 25.69 8.61
C ASP A 23 -24.75 24.74 8.25
N ALA A 24 -25.76 25.27 7.56
CA ALA A 24 -26.98 24.55 7.24
C ALA A 24 -26.67 23.16 6.64
N SER A 25 -26.83 22.13 7.47
CA SER A 25 -26.75 20.71 7.15
C SER A 25 -25.36 20.03 7.12
N GLY A 26 -24.28 20.67 7.59
CA GLY A 26 -22.95 20.03 7.59
C GLY A 26 -22.40 19.78 6.19
N ALA A 27 -22.71 20.67 5.24
CA ALA A 27 -22.27 20.57 3.86
C ALA A 27 -20.74 20.59 3.76
N VAL A 28 -20.06 21.40 4.58
CA VAL A 28 -18.58 21.43 4.62
C VAL A 28 -18.03 20.11 5.20
N CYS A 29 -18.70 19.55 6.21
CA CYS A 29 -18.35 18.24 6.80
C CYS A 29 -18.43 17.12 5.75
N ALA A 30 -19.57 17.06 5.03
CA ALA A 30 -19.81 16.06 4.01
C ALA A 30 -18.85 16.19 2.82
N VAL A 31 -18.48 17.43 2.45
CA VAL A 31 -17.50 17.69 1.38
C VAL A 31 -16.12 17.20 1.81
N LYS A 32 -15.64 17.45 3.03
CA LYS A 32 -14.32 16.93 3.48
C LYS A 32 -14.28 15.41 3.52
N THR A 33 -15.29 14.74 4.05
CA THR A 33 -15.36 13.27 4.02
C THR A 33 -15.35 12.73 2.59
N THR A 34 -16.02 13.41 1.66
CA THR A 34 -16.02 13.04 0.24
C THR A 34 -14.63 13.25 -0.39
N VAL A 35 -13.95 14.36 -0.05
CA VAL A 35 -12.59 14.66 -0.54
C VAL A 35 -11.56 13.69 0.03
N GLU A 36 -11.63 13.36 1.32
CA GLU A 36 -10.77 12.37 1.98
C GLU A 36 -10.94 10.98 1.37
N GLY A 37 -12.19 10.55 1.12
CA GLY A 37 -12.44 9.27 0.44
C GLY A 37 -11.86 9.22 -0.98
N VAL A 38 -11.82 10.35 -1.70
CA VAL A 38 -11.16 10.43 -3.01
C VAL A 38 -9.64 10.37 -2.87
N ILE A 39 -9.05 11.03 -1.87
CA ILE A 39 -7.61 11.00 -1.61
C ILE A 39 -7.16 9.58 -1.22
N GLU A 40 -7.87 8.91 -0.31
CA GLU A 40 -7.58 7.52 0.08
C GLU A 40 -7.67 6.57 -1.13
N GLY A 41 -8.65 6.77 -2.00
CA GLY A 41 -8.78 6.00 -3.24
C GLY A 41 -7.61 6.21 -4.21
N LEU A 42 -7.13 7.44 -4.33
CA LEU A 42 -5.96 7.78 -5.15
C LEU A 42 -4.67 7.22 -4.55
N ASP A 43 -4.48 7.30 -3.24
CA ASP A 43 -3.32 6.75 -2.54
C ASP A 43 -3.27 5.23 -2.68
N THR A 44 -4.42 4.56 -2.55
CA THR A 44 -4.53 3.11 -2.76
C THR A 44 -4.22 2.73 -4.20
N PHE A 45 -4.77 3.47 -5.17
CA PHE A 45 -4.47 3.24 -6.59
C PHE A 45 -2.98 3.44 -6.89
N PHE A 46 -2.38 4.49 -6.35
CA PHE A 46 -0.96 4.78 -6.50
C PHE A 46 -0.09 3.67 -5.91
N LEU A 47 -0.41 3.17 -4.71
CA LEU A 47 0.27 2.05 -4.09
C LEU A 47 0.20 0.77 -4.94
N LEU A 48 -0.98 0.45 -5.48
CA LEU A 48 -1.14 -0.71 -6.38
C LEU A 48 -0.36 -0.53 -7.69
N PHE A 49 -0.37 0.68 -8.26
CA PHE A 49 0.39 1.00 -9.46
C PHE A 49 1.90 0.94 -9.23
N ALA A 50 2.39 1.50 -8.12
CA ALA A 50 3.78 1.39 -7.70
C ALA A 50 4.18 -0.06 -7.46
N GLY A 51 3.31 -0.86 -6.83
CA GLY A 51 3.51 -2.30 -6.66
C GLY A 51 3.65 -3.05 -7.99
N ALA A 52 2.83 -2.71 -9.00
CA ALA A 52 2.94 -3.28 -10.34
C ALA A 52 4.26 -2.91 -11.04
N LEU A 53 4.74 -1.68 -10.86
CA LEU A 53 6.05 -1.24 -11.38
C LEU A 53 7.22 -2.00 -10.72
N VAL A 54 7.14 -2.26 -9.41
CA VAL A 54 8.15 -3.05 -8.69
C VAL A 54 8.17 -4.50 -9.16
N PHE A 55 7.01 -5.12 -9.38
CA PHE A 55 6.93 -6.46 -9.97
C PHE A 55 7.60 -6.53 -11.35
N MET A 56 7.47 -5.47 -12.15
CA MET A 56 8.11 -5.35 -13.46
C MET A 56 9.65 -5.35 -13.40
N MET A 57 10.27 -5.02 -12.25
CA MET A 57 11.72 -5.03 -12.07
C MET A 57 12.31 -6.45 -12.14
N GLN A 58 11.65 -7.41 -11.48
CA GLN A 58 12.09 -8.81 -11.50
C GLN A 58 11.89 -9.46 -12.87
N ALA A 59 10.79 -9.13 -13.55
CA ALA A 59 10.56 -9.56 -14.93
C ALA A 59 11.55 -8.89 -15.92
N GLY A 60 11.88 -7.62 -15.71
CA GLY A 60 12.78 -6.84 -16.56
C GLY A 60 14.19 -7.39 -16.60
N PHE A 61 14.79 -7.69 -15.45
CA PHE A 61 16.13 -8.30 -15.40
C PHE A 61 16.16 -9.69 -16.03
N ALA A 62 15.10 -10.49 -15.83
CA ALA A 62 15.02 -11.80 -16.43
C ALA A 62 14.86 -11.75 -17.95
N MET A 63 14.13 -10.78 -18.49
CA MET A 63 14.02 -10.60 -19.95
C MET A 63 15.35 -10.20 -20.57
N LEU A 64 16.11 -9.31 -19.93
CA LEU A 64 17.45 -8.91 -20.38
C LEU A 64 18.45 -10.09 -20.34
N CYS A 65 18.44 -10.86 -19.25
CA CYS A 65 19.28 -12.05 -19.12
C CYS A 65 18.86 -13.14 -20.14
N ALA A 66 17.57 -13.39 -20.31
CA ALA A 66 17.05 -14.35 -21.29
C ALA A 66 17.39 -13.98 -22.74
N GLY A 67 17.41 -12.70 -23.09
CA GLY A 67 17.84 -12.23 -24.40
C GLY A 67 19.34 -12.45 -24.67
N SER A 68 20.15 -12.54 -23.61
CA SER A 68 21.61 -12.65 -23.68
C SER A 68 22.12 -14.10 -23.73
N VAL A 69 21.28 -15.11 -23.49
CA VAL A 69 21.66 -16.52 -23.48
C VAL A 69 21.04 -17.34 -24.62
N ARG A 70 21.71 -18.45 -24.96
CA ARG A 70 21.30 -19.39 -26.01
C ARG A 70 19.90 -19.95 -25.71
N GLN A 71 19.00 -19.88 -26.70
CA GLN A 71 17.58 -20.27 -26.64
C GLN A 71 17.31 -21.66 -26.01
N LYS A 72 18.28 -22.57 -26.06
CA LYS A 72 18.20 -23.92 -25.48
C LYS A 72 18.15 -23.91 -23.94
N ASN A 73 18.72 -22.90 -23.29
CA ASN A 73 18.76 -22.76 -21.82
C ASN A 73 17.84 -21.65 -21.28
N VAL A 74 17.34 -20.77 -22.17
CA VAL A 74 16.45 -19.64 -21.83
C VAL A 74 15.15 -20.09 -21.15
N LYS A 75 14.57 -21.22 -21.59
CA LYS A 75 13.34 -21.77 -20.99
C LYS A 75 13.50 -22.10 -19.49
N ASN A 76 14.66 -22.61 -19.10
CA ASN A 76 14.96 -22.93 -17.70
C ASN A 76 15.21 -21.68 -16.84
N ILE A 77 15.71 -20.59 -17.43
CA ILE A 77 15.88 -19.30 -16.76
C ILE A 77 14.51 -18.60 -16.59
N MET A 78 13.68 -18.60 -17.62
CA MET A 78 12.34 -17.98 -17.60
C MET A 78 11.42 -18.63 -16.57
N LEU A 79 11.46 -19.97 -16.46
CA LEU A 79 10.67 -20.69 -15.46
C LEU A 79 11.09 -20.34 -14.02
N LYS A 80 12.40 -20.19 -13.79
CA LYS A 80 12.92 -19.77 -12.47
C LYS A 80 12.49 -18.35 -12.11
N ASN A 81 12.45 -17.42 -13.07
CA ASN A 81 11.98 -16.07 -12.81
C ASN A 81 10.50 -16.01 -12.44
N LEU A 82 9.65 -16.82 -13.09
CA LEU A 82 8.24 -16.94 -12.71
C LEU A 82 8.08 -17.56 -11.31
N LEU A 83 8.88 -18.59 -10.99
CA LEU A 83 8.88 -19.22 -9.67
C LEU A 83 9.35 -18.27 -8.56
N ASP A 84 10.30 -17.39 -8.83
CA ASP A 84 10.75 -16.36 -7.89
C ASP A 84 9.66 -15.33 -7.61
N ALA A 85 8.98 -14.86 -8.65
CA ALA A 85 7.86 -13.93 -8.53
C ALA A 85 6.68 -14.52 -7.73
N CYS A 86 6.27 -15.75 -8.04
CA CYS A 86 5.19 -16.44 -7.32
C CYS A 86 5.62 -16.85 -5.90
N GLY A 87 6.86 -17.32 -5.74
CA GLY A 87 7.41 -17.72 -4.45
C GLY A 87 7.60 -16.53 -3.50
N GLY A 88 8.05 -15.38 -4.01
CA GLY A 88 8.15 -14.14 -3.26
C GLY A 88 6.78 -13.61 -2.80
N ALA A 89 5.76 -13.67 -3.67
CA ALA A 89 4.40 -13.29 -3.31
C ALA A 89 3.81 -14.21 -2.22
N LEU A 90 3.96 -15.54 -2.36
CA LEU A 90 3.49 -16.51 -1.36
C LEU A 90 4.27 -16.43 -0.05
N GLY A 91 5.59 -16.20 -0.11
CA GLY A 91 6.44 -16.02 1.07
C GLY A 91 6.08 -14.75 1.84
N PHE A 92 5.84 -13.64 1.14
CA PHE A 92 5.39 -12.41 1.77
C PHE A 92 3.98 -12.55 2.36
N TYR A 93 3.07 -13.24 1.66
CA TYR A 93 1.72 -13.51 2.14
C TYR A 93 1.68 -14.36 3.42
N THR A 94 2.50 -15.42 3.48
CA THR A 94 2.45 -16.38 4.60
C THR A 94 3.20 -15.91 5.84
N LEU A 95 4.39 -15.33 5.67
CA LEU A 95 5.26 -14.97 6.80
C LEU A 95 5.71 -13.50 6.76
N GLY A 96 5.83 -12.91 5.58
CA GLY A 96 6.35 -11.54 5.43
C GLY A 96 5.46 -10.48 6.08
N TYR A 97 4.14 -10.56 5.89
CA TYR A 97 3.20 -9.60 6.47
C TYR A 97 3.24 -9.60 8.00
N GLY A 98 3.19 -10.78 8.63
CA GLY A 98 3.26 -10.90 10.09
C GLY A 98 4.60 -10.43 10.68
N PHE A 99 5.72 -10.63 9.98
CA PHE A 99 7.01 -10.13 10.46
C PHE A 99 7.20 -8.62 10.29
N SER A 100 6.67 -8.01 9.23
CA SER A 100 6.85 -6.57 8.97
C SER A 100 5.77 -5.68 9.56
N TYR A 101 4.52 -6.17 9.66
CA TYR A 101 3.35 -5.40 10.08
C TYR A 101 2.58 -6.04 11.25
N GLY A 102 2.98 -7.22 11.75
CA GLY A 102 2.34 -7.87 12.88
C GLY A 102 2.57 -7.15 14.21
N ALA A 103 1.69 -7.37 15.18
CA ALA A 103 1.75 -6.70 16.48
C ALA A 103 3.06 -7.00 17.21
N SER A 104 3.71 -5.92 17.66
CA SER A 104 5.00 -5.97 18.34
C SER A 104 4.79 -6.28 19.83
N ASN A 105 5.33 -7.41 20.29
CA ASN A 105 5.68 -7.59 21.70
C ASN A 105 7.13 -7.17 21.99
N ASN A 106 7.97 -6.99 20.96
CA ASN A 106 9.38 -6.55 21.02
C ASN A 106 9.72 -5.67 19.78
N ALA A 107 10.71 -4.78 19.89
CA ALA A 107 11.12 -3.83 18.81
C ALA A 107 11.74 -4.46 17.54
N PHE A 108 11.96 -5.77 17.53
CA PHE A 108 12.70 -6.46 16.46
C PHE A 108 11.83 -7.41 15.63
N ILE A 109 10.68 -7.89 16.12
CA ILE A 109 9.87 -8.88 15.41
C ILE A 109 8.39 -8.76 15.76
N GLY A 110 7.54 -8.72 14.74
CA GLY A 110 6.09 -8.88 14.86
C GLY A 110 5.73 -10.32 15.23
N THR A 111 4.80 -10.50 16.17
CA THR A 111 4.46 -11.82 16.75
C THR A 111 3.04 -12.31 16.41
N SER A 112 2.25 -11.52 15.69
CA SER A 112 0.88 -11.84 15.27
C SER A 112 0.68 -11.58 13.77
N ASP A 113 -0.46 -12.00 13.22
CA ASP A 113 -0.89 -11.74 11.82
C ASP A 113 -0.08 -12.50 10.75
N PHE A 114 0.30 -13.74 11.04
CA PHE A 114 0.88 -14.64 10.04
C PHE A 114 -0.22 -15.26 9.18
N ALA A 115 -0.12 -15.10 7.85
CA ALA A 115 -1.02 -15.73 6.87
C ALA A 115 -2.53 -15.45 7.08
N ILE A 116 -2.87 -14.28 7.64
CA ILE A 116 -4.22 -13.81 7.98
C ILE A 116 -4.87 -14.57 9.15
N THR A 117 -4.53 -14.15 10.38
CA THR A 117 -5.39 -14.03 11.58
C THR A 117 -4.59 -13.37 12.69
#